data_AF-A0A7X4GTE9-F1
#
_entry.id   AF-A0A7X4GTE9-F1
#
_cell.length_a   1.000
_cell.length_b   1.000
_cell.length_c   1.000
_cell.angle_alpha   90.00
_cell.angle_beta   90.00
_cell.angle_gamma   90.00
#
_symmetry.space_group_name_H-M   'P 1'
#
loop_
_entity.id
_entity.type
_entity.pdbx_description
1 polymer ?
#
loop_
_entity_poly.entity_id
_entity_poly.type
_entity_poly.pdbx_seq_one_letter_code
_entity_poly.pdbx_strand_id
1 'polypeptide(L)'
;MFELNKEYSRENIHAVVGGNKESFLPARQGKIVAACLRAELNPLAPEYIVCNSGSAARAAGSTLARQTEAIPVFLRQDSDRYRFIGNYAVQESYTVPDECVPYIQGTGFSKQQISRVLKMRAVKA
;
A
#
# COMPACT_ATOMS: atom_id res chain seq x y z
N MET A 1 13.22 1.41 -13.94
CA MET A 1 13.26 1.70 -12.49
C MET A 1 12.57 3.03 -12.25
N PHE A 2 11.84 3.20 -11.14
CA PHE A 2 11.18 4.48 -10.82
C PHE A 2 12.18 5.45 -10.17
N GLU A 3 12.00 6.74 -10.42
CA GLU A 3 12.83 7.83 -9.87
C GLU A 3 12.14 8.46 -8.67
N LEU A 4 12.87 8.64 -7.57
CA LEU A 4 12.34 9.17 -6.33
C LEU A 4 11.69 10.55 -6.55
N ASN A 5 10.51 10.76 -5.98
CA ASN A 5 9.68 11.96 -6.09
C ASN A 5 9.11 12.26 -7.49
N LYS A 6 9.37 11.41 -8.50
CA LYS A 6 8.75 11.56 -9.82
C LYS A 6 7.31 11.04 -9.83
N GLU A 7 6.48 11.67 -10.65
CA GLU A 7 5.07 11.33 -10.81
C GLU A 7 4.86 10.40 -12.00
N TYR A 8 3.98 9.43 -11.81
CA TYR A 8 3.62 8.42 -12.80
C TYR A 8 2.10 8.25 -12.84
N SER A 9 1.56 7.98 -14.02
CA SER A 9 0.17 7.53 -14.16
C SER A 9 0.00 6.08 -13.73
N ARG A 10 -1.25 5.65 -13.52
CA ARG A 10 -1.54 4.21 -13.30
C ARG A 10 -1.09 3.35 -14.47
N GLU A 11 -1.17 3.88 -15.69
CA GLU A 11 -0.71 3.19 -16.89
C GLU A 11 0.81 3.00 -16.88
N ASN A 12 1.58 4.05 -16.57
CA ASN A 12 3.03 3.97 -16.48
C ASN A 12 3.49 2.96 -15.42
N ILE A 13 2.83 2.97 -14.25
CA ILE A 13 3.13 2.01 -13.18
C ILE A 13 2.85 0.59 -13.65
N HIS A 14 1.66 0.36 -14.22
CA HIS A 14 1.25 -0.96 -14.73
C HIS A 14 2.17 -1.49 -15.83
N ALA A 15 2.60 -0.65 -16.78
CA ALA A 15 3.53 -1.06 -17.83
C ALA A 15 4.86 -1.59 -17.27
N VAL A 16 5.30 -1.08 -16.11
CA VAL A 16 6.57 -1.48 -15.48
C VAL A 16 6.40 -2.69 -14.54
N VAL A 17 5.39 -2.70 -13.65
CA VAL A 17 5.25 -3.74 -12.62
C VAL A 17 4.19 -4.81 -12.95
N GLY A 18 3.28 -4.50 -13.88
CA GLY A 18 2.10 -5.29 -14.20
C GLY A 18 1.00 -5.21 -13.14
N GLY A 19 0.25 -6.30 -12.97
CA GLY A 19 -0.85 -6.40 -12.01
C GLY A 19 -2.09 -5.57 -12.37
N ASN A 20 -3.12 -5.62 -11.53
CA ASN A 20 -4.39 -4.93 -11.80
C ASN A 20 -4.30 -3.40 -11.61
N LYS A 21 -4.79 -2.62 -12.59
CA LYS A 21 -4.73 -1.14 -12.63
C LYS A 21 -5.66 -0.41 -11.66
N GLU A 22 -6.65 -1.08 -11.09
CA GLU A 22 -7.65 -0.49 -10.19
C GLU A 22 -7.29 -0.70 -8.71
N SER A 23 -6.58 -1.79 -8.40
CA SER A 23 -6.20 -2.10 -7.02
C SER A 23 -5.13 -1.15 -6.48
N PHE A 24 -5.30 -0.69 -5.24
CA PHE A 24 -4.28 0.05 -4.49
C PHE A 24 -3.07 -0.83 -4.13
N LEU A 25 -3.25 -2.15 -4.08
CA LEU A 25 -2.18 -3.15 -4.00
C LEU A 25 -2.27 -4.06 -5.24
N PRO A 26 -1.73 -3.64 -6.40
CA PRO A 26 -1.71 -4.47 -7.60
C PRO A 26 -0.99 -5.79 -7.33
N ALA A 27 -1.62 -6.89 -7.72
CA ALA A 27 -1.06 -8.23 -7.61
C ALA A 27 -0.76 -8.82 -8.99
N ARG A 28 0.35 -9.55 -9.11
CA ARG A 28 0.75 -10.31 -10.31
C ARG A 28 1.37 -11.63 -9.85
N GLN A 29 0.91 -12.74 -10.43
CA GLN A 29 1.44 -14.09 -10.13
C GLN A 29 1.50 -14.40 -8.62
N GLY A 30 0.44 -14.06 -7.89
CA GLY A 30 0.34 -14.33 -6.45
C GLY A 30 1.16 -13.41 -5.55
N LYS A 31 1.83 -12.37 -6.10
CA LYS A 31 2.59 -11.38 -5.33
C LYS A 31 2.04 -9.96 -5.53
N ILE A 32 2.09 -9.14 -4.48
CA ILE A 32 1.92 -7.70 -4.57
C ILE A 32 3.17 -7.09 -5.19
N VAL A 33 2.99 -6.26 -6.21
CA VAL A 33 4.07 -5.71 -7.04
C VAL A 33 4.25 -4.19 -6.92
N ALA A 34 3.30 -3.50 -6.27
CA ALA A 34 3.40 -2.09 -5.90
C ALA A 34 2.36 -1.76 -4.82
N ALA A 35 2.49 -0.59 -4.20
CA ALA A 35 1.44 0.04 -3.41
C ALA A 35 1.13 1.42 -3.96
N CYS A 36 -0.12 1.71 -4.27
CA CYS A 36 -0.59 2.98 -4.83
C CYS A 36 -1.66 3.54 -3.93
N LEU A 37 -1.21 4.38 -2.99
CA LEU A 37 -1.94 4.75 -1.80
C LEU A 37 -2.58 6.11 -1.96
N ARG A 38 -3.71 6.29 -1.29
CA ARG A 38 -4.40 7.56 -1.14
C ARG A 38 -4.14 8.08 0.28
N ALA A 39 -3.73 9.34 0.40
CA ALA A 39 -3.42 9.95 1.69
C ALA A 39 -4.64 9.96 2.62
N GLU A 40 -5.83 10.22 2.08
CA GLU A 40 -7.08 10.18 2.86
C GLU A 40 -7.37 8.82 3.51
N LEU A 41 -6.92 7.72 2.90
CA LEU A 41 -7.14 6.36 3.42
C LEU A 41 -5.91 5.79 4.13
N ASN A 42 -4.75 6.44 3.96
CA ASN A 42 -3.47 6.02 4.53
C ASN A 42 -2.69 7.28 5.00
N PRO A 43 -3.16 7.95 6.07
CA PRO A 43 -2.59 9.21 6.53
C PRO A 43 -1.15 9.08 7.03
N LEU A 44 -0.74 7.86 7.40
CA LEU A 44 0.61 7.52 7.86
C LEU A 44 1.41 6.74 6.81
N ALA A 45 1.02 6.81 5.55
CA ALA A 45 1.82 6.24 4.47
C ALA A 45 3.10 7.07 4.24
N PRO A 46 4.20 6.44 3.82
CA PRO A 46 4.37 5.01 3.52
C PRO A 46 4.56 4.08 4.72
N GLU A 47 4.90 4.62 5.89
CA GLU A 47 5.32 3.85 7.06
C GLU A 47 4.23 2.87 7.52
N TYR A 48 2.97 3.23 7.33
CA TYR A 48 1.83 2.36 7.62
C TYR A 48 0.83 2.31 6.45
N ILE A 49 0.46 1.10 6.05
CA ILE A 49 -0.58 0.85 5.05
C ILE A 49 -1.80 0.24 5.73
N VAL A 50 -2.96 0.87 5.54
CA VAL A 50 -4.24 0.45 6.11
C VAL A 50 -5.00 -0.41 5.11
N CYS A 51 -5.34 -1.64 5.51
CA CYS A 51 -6.17 -2.55 4.74
C CYS A 51 -7.54 -2.69 5.39
N ASN A 52 -8.60 -2.26 4.69
CA ASN A 52 -9.96 -2.42 5.17
C ASN A 52 -10.44 -3.89 5.11
N SER A 53 -11.64 -4.15 5.63
CA SER A 53 -12.26 -5.49 5.70
C SER A 53 -12.87 -5.97 4.39
N GLY A 54 -12.81 -5.17 3.31
CA GLY A 54 -13.23 -5.60 1.98
C GLY A 54 -12.38 -6.76 1.47
N SER A 55 -13.00 -7.70 0.76
CA SER A 55 -12.35 -8.97 0.34
C SER A 55 -11.03 -8.74 -0.41
N ALA A 56 -11.01 -7.79 -1.35
CA ALA A 56 -9.82 -7.45 -2.14
C ALA A 56 -8.69 -6.87 -1.28
N ALA A 57 -8.98 -5.90 -0.42
CA ALA A 57 -7.97 -5.27 0.45
C ALA A 57 -7.44 -6.26 1.49
N ARG A 58 -8.32 -7.07 2.09
CA ARG A 58 -7.96 -8.13 3.04
C ARG A 58 -7.03 -9.16 2.40
N ALA A 59 -7.36 -9.64 1.20
CA ALA A 59 -6.54 -10.61 0.48
C ALA A 59 -5.17 -10.00 0.12
N ALA A 60 -5.15 -8.78 -0.42
CA ALA A 60 -3.91 -8.13 -0.82
C ALA A 60 -2.99 -7.82 0.38
N GLY A 61 -3.55 -7.30 1.48
CA GLY A 61 -2.79 -7.05 2.71
C GLY A 61 -2.26 -8.33 3.34
N SER A 62 -3.03 -9.41 3.32
CA SER A 62 -2.59 -10.74 3.77
C SER A 62 -1.43 -11.27 2.92
N THR A 63 -1.49 -11.10 1.60
CA THR A 63 -0.42 -11.50 0.68
C THR A 63 0.84 -10.66 0.89
N LEU A 64 0.73 -9.33 0.96
CA LEU A 64 1.87 -8.45 1.19
C LEU A 64 2.54 -8.74 2.54
N ALA A 65 1.79 -9.03 3.59
CA ALA A 65 2.34 -9.35 4.91
C ALA A 65 3.24 -10.60 4.93
N ARG A 66 3.04 -11.53 4.00
CA ARG A 66 3.86 -12.75 3.88
C ARG A 66 5.08 -12.56 2.96
N GLN A 67 5.12 -11.47 2.20
CA GLN A 67 6.23 -11.18 1.30
C GLN A 67 7.37 -10.49 2.03
N THR A 68 8.59 -10.85 1.64
CA THR A 68 9.81 -10.24 2.18
C THR A 68 10.41 -9.22 1.21
N GLU A 69 10.05 -9.32 -0.08
CA GLU A 69 10.56 -8.46 -1.13
C GLU A 69 10.03 -7.02 -0.99
N ALA A 70 10.90 -6.06 -1.29
CA ALA A 70 10.50 -4.67 -1.33
C ALA A 70 9.59 -4.41 -2.54
N ILE A 71 8.55 -3.60 -2.33
CA ILE A 71 7.67 -3.13 -3.40
C ILE A 71 7.82 -1.62 -3.58
N PRO A 72 7.67 -1.11 -4.81
CA PRO A 72 7.61 0.32 -5.03
C PRO A 72 6.30 0.89 -4.45
N VAL A 73 6.42 1.98 -3.68
CA VAL A 73 5.29 2.67 -3.06
C VAL A 73 5.09 4.02 -3.73
N PHE A 74 3.82 4.34 -3.99
CA PHE A 74 3.39 5.57 -4.61
C PHE A 74 2.27 6.22 -3.81
N LEU A 75 2.32 7.56 -3.71
CA LEU A 75 1.25 8.36 -3.11
C LEU A 75 0.50 9.14 -4.19
N ARG A 76 -0.82 8.97 -4.23
CA ARG A 76 -1.70 9.72 -5.13
C ARG A 76 -1.61 11.22 -4.82
N GLN A 77 -1.33 12.02 -5.84
CA GLN A 77 -1.33 13.48 -5.81
C GLN A 77 -2.63 14.04 -6.41
N ASP A 78 -3.16 13.38 -7.45
CA ASP A 78 -4.37 13.79 -8.18
C ASP A 78 -5.08 12.55 -8.76
N SER A 79 -6.13 12.72 -9.56
CA SER A 79 -6.92 11.66 -10.19
C SER A 79 -6.11 10.52 -10.79
N ASP A 80 -5.08 10.83 -11.59
CA ASP A 80 -4.19 9.86 -12.23
C ASP A 80 -2.69 10.19 -12.07
N ARG A 81 -2.32 10.86 -10.98
CA ARG A 81 -0.90 11.19 -10.70
C ARG A 81 -0.46 10.58 -9.39
N TYR A 82 0.57 9.74 -9.45
CA TYR A 82 1.11 8.99 -8.32
C TYR A 82 2.60 9.26 -8.19
N ARG A 83 3.00 9.88 -7.07
CA ARG A 83 4.41 10.17 -6.78
C ARG A 83 5.09 8.94 -6.21
N PHE A 84 6.19 8.52 -6.83
CA PHE A 84 7.03 7.45 -6.29
C PHE A 84 7.82 7.95 -5.08
N ILE A 85 7.74 7.23 -3.97
CA ILE A 85 8.36 7.62 -2.69
C ILE A 85 9.37 6.61 -2.16
N GLY A 86 9.70 5.59 -2.97
CA GLY A 86 10.74 4.61 -2.66
C GLY A 86 10.23 3.16 -2.64
N ASN A 87 11.15 2.26 -2.36
CA ASN A 87 10.87 0.83 -2.20
C ASN A 87 10.78 0.50 -0.71
N TYR A 88 9.74 -0.24 -0.33
CA TYR A 88 9.47 -0.60 1.06
C TYR A 88 9.21 -2.09 1.19
N ALA A 89 9.76 -2.69 2.24
CA ALA A 89 9.45 -4.05 2.65
C ALA A 89 8.54 -4.02 3.88
N VAL A 90 7.72 -5.06 4.04
CA VAL A 90 6.95 -5.22 5.28
C VAL A 90 7.94 -5.50 6.42
N GLN A 91 7.75 -4.79 7.53
CA GLN A 91 8.47 -5.02 8.78
C GLN A 91 7.61 -5.81 9.77
N GLU A 92 6.37 -5.34 9.99
CA GLU A 92 5.44 -5.92 10.96
C GLU A 92 4.01 -5.85 10.40
N SER A 93 3.12 -6.66 10.96
CA SER A 93 1.71 -6.59 10.61
C SER A 93 0.82 -6.76 11.84
N TYR A 94 -0.13 -5.84 11.97
CA TYR A 94 -1.12 -5.80 13.04
C TYR A 94 -2.47 -6.24 12.49
N THR A 95 -3.14 -7.14 13.22
CA THR A 95 -4.48 -7.62 12.89
C THR A 95 -5.44 -7.58 14.06
N VAL A 96 -4.94 -7.30 15.27
CA VAL A 96 -5.79 -7.09 16.45
C VAL A 96 -6.45 -5.72 16.29
N PRO A 97 -7.79 -5.61 16.35
CA PRO A 97 -8.48 -4.35 16.06
C PRO A 97 -8.01 -3.16 16.90
N ASP A 98 -7.73 -3.37 18.19
CA ASP A 98 -7.31 -2.29 19.09
C ASP A 98 -5.87 -1.83 18.82
N GLU A 99 -4.99 -2.70 18.32
CA GLU A 99 -3.64 -2.33 17.86
C GLU A 99 -3.69 -1.50 16.57
N CYS A 100 -4.74 -1.65 15.76
CA CYS A 100 -4.91 -0.91 14.51
C CYS A 100 -5.41 0.53 14.72
N VAL A 101 -6.05 0.83 15.86
CA VAL A 101 -6.71 2.12 16.15
C VAL A 101 -5.80 3.35 15.97
N PRO A 102 -4.53 3.34 16.40
CA PRO A 102 -3.64 4.50 16.23
C PRO A 102 -3.40 4.86 14.76
N TYR A 103 -3.47 3.88 13.85
CA TYR A 103 -3.07 4.05 12.44
C TYR A 103 -4.23 4.44 11.52
N ILE A 104 -5.46 4.39 12.01
CA ILE A 104 -6.68 4.65 11.21
C ILE A 104 -7.33 5.99 11.54
N GLN A 105 -6.73 6.77 12.45
CA GLN A 105 -7.19 8.12 12.77
C GLN A 105 -7.22 8.99 11.51
N GLY A 106 -8.35 9.66 11.25
CA GLY A 106 -8.53 10.51 10.06
C GLY A 106 -8.88 9.76 8.77
N THR A 107 -8.88 8.43 8.75
CA THR A 107 -9.25 7.65 7.53
C THR A 107 -10.76 7.57 7.27
N GLY A 108 -11.58 7.86 8.28
CA GLY A 108 -13.03 7.62 8.26
C GLY A 108 -13.44 6.15 8.49
N PHE A 109 -12.50 5.20 8.60
CA PHE A 109 -12.80 3.81 8.94
C PHE A 109 -12.96 3.62 10.45
N SER A 110 -13.92 2.78 10.84
CA SER A 110 -14.01 2.24 12.20
C SER A 110 -13.07 1.04 12.39
N LYS A 111 -12.77 0.70 13.65
CA LYS A 111 -11.90 -0.46 13.95
C LYS A 111 -12.43 -1.79 13.41
N GLN A 112 -13.75 -1.94 13.25
CA GLN A 112 -14.36 -3.14 12.67
C GLN A 112 -14.22 -3.20 11.14
N GLN A 113 -14.00 -2.05 10.49
CA GLN A 113 -13.80 -1.95 9.05
C GLN A 113 -12.35 -2.19 8.63
N ILE A 114 -11.45 -2.47 9.57
CA ILE A 114 -10.03 -2.73 9.30
C ILE A 114 -9.73 -4.22 9.45
N SER A 115 -9.07 -4.80 8.45
CA SER A 115 -8.59 -6.18 8.51
C SER A 115 -7.13 -6.27 8.92
N ARG A 116 -6.31 -5.27 8.60
CA ARG A 116 -4.87 -5.28 8.84
C ARG A 116 -4.26 -3.89 8.72
N VAL A 117 -3.21 -3.64 9.49
CA VAL A 117 -2.24 -2.57 9.24
C VAL A 117 -0.87 -3.20 8.99
N LEU A 118 -0.16 -2.70 7.98
CA LEU A 118 1.20 -3.12 7.64
C LEU A 118 2.16 -2.01 8.02
N LYS A 119 3.15 -2.30 8.86
CA LYS A 119 4.29 -1.42 9.11
C LYS A 119 5.34 -1.69 8.05
N MET A 120 5.76 -0.64 7.38
CA MET A 120 6.68 -0.69 6.26
C MET A 120 8.03 -0.11 6.67
N ARG A 121 9.11 -0.63 6.09
CA ARG A 121 10.45 -0.07 6.23
C ARG A 121 11.01 0.26 4.86
N ALA A 122 11.61 1.44 4.72
CA ALA A 122 12.32 1.81 3.51
C ALA A 122 13.51 0.86 3.30
N VAL A 123 13.70 0.41 2.07
CA VAL A 123 14.89 -0.34 1.67
C VAL A 123 15.79 0.62 0.93
N LYS A 124 17.02 0.81 1.44
CA LYS A 124 18.03 1.60 0.74
C LYS A 124 18.34 0.88 -0.59
N ALA A 125 18.30 1.66 -1.68
CA ALA A 125 18.72 1.19 -2.99
C ALA A 125 20.21 0.85 -2.99
#